data_AF-A0A4Y2IVB7-F1
#
_entry.id   AF-A0A4Y2IVB7-F1
#
_cell.length_a   1.000
_cell.length_b   1.000
_cell.length_c   1.000
_cell.angle_alpha   90.00
_cell.angle_beta   90.00
_cell.angle_gamma   90.00
#
_symmetry.space_group_name_H-M   'P 1'
#
loop_
_entity.id
_entity.type
_entity.pdbx_description
1 polymer ?
#
loop_
_entity_poly.entity_id
_entity_poly.type
_entity_poly.pdbx_seq_one_letter_code
_entity_poly.pdbx_strand_id
1 'polypeptide(L)'
;FPAGILQAPFYDPHYPKSLNFGAMGVVMGHELTHAFDDQGREYDKFGNLHQWWKNSTVESFRERAQCFVDQYSSYVAFGENVSIFRNSHIFIFTCGLKLSKEIRLLYISFPAEKFKA
;
A
#
# COMPACT_ATOMS: atom_id res chain seq x y z
N PHE A 1 10.96 9.41 2.37
CA PHE A 1 11.15 8.56 3.58
C PHE A 1 12.24 9.17 4.46
N PRO A 2 11.96 9.51 5.72
CA PRO A 2 12.97 10.03 6.65
C PRO A 2 14.12 9.04 6.88
N ALA A 3 15.33 9.52 7.16
CA ALA A 3 16.48 8.64 7.37
C ALA A 3 16.28 7.63 8.53
N GLY A 4 15.47 7.98 9.54
CA GLY A 4 15.21 7.13 10.69
C GLY A 4 14.42 5.84 10.41
N ILE A 5 13.79 5.68 9.24
CA ILE A 5 13.15 4.41 8.86
C ILE A 5 14.07 3.52 8.00
N LEU A 6 15.15 4.09 7.45
CA LEU A 6 16.10 3.39 6.58
C LEU A 6 17.17 2.67 7.41
N GLN A 7 16.72 1.91 8.41
CA GLN A 7 17.56 1.13 9.31
C GLN A 7 16.90 -0.23 9.59
N ALA A 8 17.65 -1.16 10.17
CA ALA A 8 17.10 -2.44 10.61
C ALA A 8 15.94 -2.23 11.61
N PRO A 9 14.84 -3.01 11.51
CA PRO A 9 14.64 -4.18 10.66
C PRO A 9 14.11 -3.88 9.25
N PHE A 10 13.89 -2.62 8.88
CA PHE A 10 13.21 -2.25 7.64
C PHE A 10 14.13 -2.28 6.42
N TYR A 11 15.36 -1.80 6.58
CA TYR A 11 16.34 -1.76 5.49
C TYR A 11 17.75 -2.00 6.02
N ASP A 12 18.45 -2.94 5.39
CA ASP A 12 19.89 -3.14 5.56
C ASP A 12 20.49 -3.54 4.20
N PRO A 13 21.57 -2.88 3.72
CA PRO A 13 22.25 -3.26 2.49
C PRO A 13 22.74 -4.71 2.45
N HIS A 14 23.03 -5.31 3.62
CA HIS A 14 23.50 -6.70 3.76
C HIS A 14 22.37 -7.72 3.86
N TYR A 15 21.12 -7.27 4.04
CA TYR A 15 19.99 -8.20 4.07
C TYR A 15 19.70 -8.80 2.70
N PRO A 16 19.24 -10.05 2.65
CA PRO A 16 18.65 -10.61 1.44
C PRO A 16 17.60 -9.63 0.90
N LYS A 17 17.63 -9.39 -0.42
CA LYS A 17 16.71 -8.45 -1.08
C LYS A 17 15.24 -8.72 -0.74
N SER A 18 14.87 -9.98 -0.52
CA SER A 18 13.53 -10.37 -0.08
C SER A 18 13.10 -9.71 1.22
N LEU A 19 14.00 -9.52 2.19
CA LEU A 19 13.71 -8.82 3.45
C LEU A 19 13.54 -7.31 3.20
N ASN A 20 14.42 -6.69 2.43
CA ASN A 20 14.31 -5.26 2.10
C ASN A 20 13.02 -4.95 1.32
N PHE A 21 12.63 -5.80 0.36
CA PHE A 21 11.33 -5.67 -0.31
C PHE A 21 10.17 -5.94 0.65
N GLY A 22 10.25 -6.98 1.47
CA GLY A 22 9.19 -7.36 2.42
C GLY A 22 8.98 -6.36 3.56
N ALA A 23 10.00 -5.61 3.95
CA ALA A 23 9.91 -4.61 5.00
C ALA A 23 9.81 -3.20 4.40
N MET A 24 10.92 -2.63 3.91
CA MET A 24 10.90 -1.28 3.31
C MET A 24 10.01 -1.18 2.07
N GLY A 25 9.99 -2.19 1.20
CA GLY A 25 9.13 -2.18 0.01
C GLY A 25 7.64 -2.15 0.34
N VAL A 26 7.22 -2.77 1.45
CA VAL A 26 5.83 -2.69 1.94
C VAL A 26 5.52 -1.29 2.46
N VAL A 27 6.43 -0.68 3.20
CA VAL A 27 6.29 0.71 3.68
C VAL A 27 6.20 1.67 2.48
N MET A 28 7.04 1.50 1.46
CA MET A 28 6.95 2.31 0.24
C MET A 28 5.62 2.10 -0.48
N GLY A 29 5.16 0.86 -0.59
CA GLY A 29 3.85 0.54 -1.16
C GLY A 29 2.70 1.15 -0.36
N HIS A 30 2.79 1.18 0.97
CA HIS A 30 1.83 1.80 1.87
C HIS A 30 1.70 3.30 1.63
N GLU A 31 2.82 4.03 1.59
CA GLU A 31 2.79 5.48 1.31
C GLU A 31 2.29 5.79 -0.11
N LEU A 32 2.56 4.90 -1.07
CA LEU A 32 2.04 5.07 -2.43
C LEU A 32 0.53 4.86 -2.48
N THR A 33 -0.01 3.87 -1.76
CA THR A 33 -1.44 3.55 -1.79
C THR A 33 -2.28 4.58 -1.04
N HIS A 34 -1.69 5.35 -0.12
CA HIS A 34 -2.31 6.55 0.45
C HIS A 34 -2.77 7.56 -0.61
N ALA A 35 -2.05 7.69 -1.73
CA ALA A 35 -2.48 8.59 -2.82
C ALA A 35 -3.77 8.13 -3.52
N PHE A 36 -4.24 6.91 -3.26
CA PHE A 36 -5.39 6.30 -3.93
C PHE A 36 -6.39 5.69 -2.94
N ASP A 37 -6.27 6.00 -1.65
CA ASP A 37 -7.24 5.60 -0.64
C ASP A 37 -8.52 6.45 -0.76
N ASP A 38 -9.45 6.29 0.18
CA ASP A 38 -10.75 6.98 0.16
C ASP A 38 -10.62 8.51 0.12
N GLN A 39 -9.55 9.06 0.72
CA GLN A 39 -9.25 10.49 0.78
C GLN A 39 -8.28 10.90 -0.34
N GLY A 40 -7.18 10.17 -0.52
CA GLY A 40 -6.13 10.49 -1.46
C GLY A 40 -6.61 10.55 -2.90
N ARG A 41 -7.57 9.70 -3.27
CA ARG A 41 -8.18 9.70 -4.61
C ARG A 41 -8.86 11.03 -4.99
N GLU A 42 -9.21 11.86 -4.01
CA GLU A 42 -9.89 13.14 -4.24
C GLU A 42 -8.91 14.25 -4.64
N TYR A 43 -7.61 14.00 -4.47
CA TYR A 43 -6.54 14.91 -4.84
C TYR A 43 -5.98 14.54 -6.21
N ASP A 44 -5.79 15.55 -7.06
CA ASP A 44 -5.12 15.37 -8.34
C ASP A 44 -3.59 15.27 -8.18
N LYS A 45 -2.89 15.10 -9.30
CA LYS A 45 -1.42 15.00 -9.34
C LYS A 45 -0.67 16.24 -8.81
N PHE A 46 -1.36 17.37 -8.64
CA PHE A 46 -0.81 18.60 -8.10
C PHE A 46 -1.18 18.81 -6.63
N GLY A 47 -1.96 17.90 -6.04
CA GLY A 47 -2.43 18.01 -4.67
C GLY A 47 -3.65 18.91 -4.52
N ASN A 48 -4.39 19.21 -5.59
CA ASN A 48 -5.64 19.96 -5.50
C ASN A 48 -6.82 19.02 -5.29
N LEU A 49 -7.76 19.42 -4.42
CA LEU A 49 -9.05 18.72 -4.29
C LEU A 49 -9.86 18.92 -5.57
N HIS A 50 -9.91 17.89 -6.39
CA HIS A 50 -10.55 17.94 -7.70
C HIS A 50 -11.00 16.53 -8.09
N GLN A 51 -12.29 16.37 -8.41
CA GLN A 51 -12.80 15.06 -8.81
C GLN A 51 -12.32 14.70 -10.23
N TRP A 52 -11.19 14.01 -10.31
CA TRP A 52 -10.57 13.58 -11.58
C TRP A 52 -10.98 12.16 -12.01
N TRP A 53 -11.68 11.42 -11.15
CA TRP A 53 -12.26 10.12 -11.48
C TRP A 53 -13.67 10.25 -12.05
N LYS A 54 -14.00 9.38 -13.00
CA LYS A 54 -15.38 9.23 -13.48
C LYS A 54 -16.24 8.67 -12.35
N ASN A 55 -17.50 9.09 -12.27
CA ASN A 55 -18.46 8.61 -11.28
C ASN A 55 -18.57 7.08 -11.24
N SER A 56 -18.52 6.42 -12.39
CA SER A 56 -18.53 4.94 -12.46
C SER A 56 -17.33 4.30 -11.76
N THR A 57 -16.13 4.88 -11.89
CA THR A 57 -14.92 4.40 -11.22
C THR A 57 -15.00 4.62 -9.71
N VAL A 58 -15.57 5.75 -9.27
CA VAL A 58 -15.81 6.03 -7.85
C VAL A 58 -16.75 4.99 -7.24
N GLU A 59 -17.84 4.65 -7.94
CA GLU A 59 -18.80 3.66 -7.45
C GLU A 59 -18.17 2.28 -7.35
N SER A 60 -17.48 1.81 -8.40
CA SER A 60 -16.77 0.53 -8.37
C SER A 60 -15.66 0.47 -7.31
N PHE A 61 -15.03 1.61 -6.99
CA PHE A 61 -14.07 1.69 -5.89
C PHE A 61 -14.77 1.49 -4.54
N ARG A 62 -15.89 2.18 -4.31
CA ARG A 62 -16.67 2.06 -3.07
C ARG A 62 -17.20 0.65 -2.86
N GLU A 63 -17.73 0.01 -3.89
CA GLU A 63 -18.18 -1.39 -3.84
C GLU A 63 -17.07 -2.34 -3.36
N ARG A 64 -15.85 -2.17 -3.89
CA ARG A 64 -14.70 -2.99 -3.49
C ARG A 64 -14.19 -2.64 -2.10
N ALA A 65 -14.19 -1.36 -1.74
CA ALA A 65 -13.80 -0.90 -0.40
C ALA A 65 -14.75 -1.46 0.66
N GLN A 66 -16.05 -1.59 0.36
CA GLN A 66 -17.05 -2.16 1.26
C GLN A 66 -16.69 -3.59 1.67
N CYS A 67 -16.14 -4.41 0.75
CA CYS A 67 -15.68 -5.76 1.08
C CYS A 67 -14.63 -5.76 2.20
N PHE A 68 -13.70 -4.80 2.20
CA PHE A 68 -12.71 -4.66 3.28
C PHE A 68 -13.38 -4.17 4.57
N VAL A 69 -14.32 -3.22 4.49
CA VAL A 69 -15.08 -2.76 5.67
C VAL A 69 -15.82 -3.92 6.33
N ASP A 70 -16.48 -4.76 5.54
CA ASP A 70 -17.25 -5.91 6.03
C ASP A 70 -16.32 -6.98 6.60
N GLN A 71 -15.20 -7.27 5.92
CA GLN A 71 -14.22 -8.24 6.41
C GLN A 71 -13.65 -7.80 7.76
N TYR A 72 -13.19 -6.56 7.89
CA TYR A 72 -12.47 -6.13 9.08
C TYR A 72 -13.37 -5.72 10.24
N SER A 73 -14.61 -5.31 9.96
CA SER A 73 -15.61 -5.08 11.01
C SER A 73 -16.02 -6.37 11.73
N SER A 74 -15.80 -7.54 11.14
CA SER A 74 -16.06 -8.84 11.76
C SER A 74 -14.97 -9.28 12.77
N TYR A 75 -13.81 -8.64 12.77
CA TYR A 75 -12.73 -8.99 13.69
C TYR A 75 -12.91 -8.35 15.07
N VAL A 76 -12.73 -9.16 16.11
CA VAL A 76 -12.69 -8.74 17.51
C VAL A 76 -11.24 -8.80 17.97
N ALA A 77 -10.70 -7.68 18.45
CA ALA A 77 -9.38 -7.60 19.05
C ALA A 77 -9.51 -7.12 20.51
N PHE A 78 -8.91 -7.85 21.45
CA PHE A 78 -8.96 -7.52 22.89
C PHE A 78 -10.37 -7.35 23.48
N GLY A 79 -11.38 -8.00 22.88
CA GLY A 79 -12.78 -7.90 23.31
C GLY A 79 -13.55 -6.73 22.70
N GLU A 80 -12.93 -5.93 21.83
CA GLU A 80 -13.57 -4.84 21.10
C GLU A 80 -13.60 -5.12 19.60
N ASN A 81 -14.68 -4.68 18.93
CA ASN A 81 -14.73 -4.73 17.47
C ASN A 81 -13.70 -3.75 16.89
N VAL A 82 -12.98 -4.20 15.86
CA VAL A 82 -12.08 -3.34 15.12
C VAL A 82 -12.92 -2.25 14.43
N SER A 83 -12.74 -1.00 14.86
CA SER A 83 -13.56 0.13 14.42
C SER A 83 -13.31 0.53 12.97
N ILE A 84 -14.34 1.11 12.35
CA ILE A 84 -14.36 1.52 10.93
C ILE A 84 -13.21 2.46 10.57
N PHE A 85 -12.75 3.31 11.49
CA PHE A 85 -11.64 4.24 11.28
C PHE A 85 -10.29 3.56 10.95
N ARG A 86 -10.12 2.27 11.26
CA ARG A 86 -8.92 1.52 10.86
C ARG A 86 -9.00 0.95 9.45
N ASN A 87 -10.18 0.91 8.82
CA ASN A 87 -10.40 0.21 7.56
C ASN A 87 -9.65 0.83 6.37
N SER A 88 -9.55 2.17 6.31
CA SER A 88 -8.72 2.84 5.30
C SER A 88 -7.25 2.43 5.41
N HIS A 89 -6.66 2.52 6.60
CA HIS A 89 -5.27 2.09 6.82
C HIS A 89 -5.04 0.61 6.50
N ILE A 90 -6.03 -0.24 6.78
CA ILE A 90 -5.96 -1.67 6.48
C ILE A 90 -5.95 -1.94 4.97
N PHE A 91 -6.76 -1.20 4.19
CA PHE A 91 -6.72 -1.25 2.73
C PHE A 91 -5.31 -0.90 2.21
N ILE A 92 -4.73 0.17 2.75
CA ILE A 92 -3.40 0.68 2.38
C ILE A 92 -2.32 -0.36 2.67
N PHE A 93 -2.33 -0.99 3.86
CA PHE A 93 -1.41 -2.07 4.21
C PHE A 93 -1.53 -3.29 3.28
N THR A 94 -2.76 -3.72 2.99
CA THR A 94 -2.99 -4.90 2.14
C THR A 94 -2.52 -4.65 0.72
N CYS A 95 -2.80 -3.45 0.18
CA CYS A 95 -2.40 -3.05 -1.16
C CYS A 95 -0.88 -2.85 -1.25
N GLY A 96 -0.25 -2.24 -0.24
CA GLY A 96 1.21 -2.08 -0.15
C GLY A 96 1.94 -3.43 -0.11
N LEU A 97 1.41 -4.41 0.62
CA LEU A 97 1.93 -5.79 0.62
C LEU A 97 1.84 -6.45 -0.76
N LYS A 98 0.73 -6.24 -1.48
CA LYS A 98 0.55 -6.78 -2.83
C LYS A 98 1.55 -6.16 -3.81
N LEU A 99 1.69 -4.83 -3.80
CA LEU A 99 2.63 -4.11 -4.64
C LEU A 99 4.08 -4.53 -4.39
N SER A 100 4.51 -4.64 -3.13
CA SER A 100 5.85 -5.12 -2.78
C SER A 100 6.14 -6.52 -3.34
N LYS A 101 5.16 -7.44 -3.26
CA LYS A 101 5.30 -8.78 -3.83
C LYS A 101 5.47 -8.76 -5.35
N GLU A 102 4.69 -7.94 -6.05
CA GLU A 102 4.78 -7.81 -7.51
C GLU A 102 6.10 -7.19 -7.95
N ILE A 103 6.56 -6.14 -7.27
CA ILE A 103 7.87 -5.52 -7.52
C ILE A 103 8.99 -6.55 -7.31
N ARG A 104 8.92 -7.36 -6.25
CA ARG A 104 9.89 -8.44 -6.01
C ARG A 104 9.88 -9.47 -7.15
N LEU A 105 8.70 -9.86 -7.63
CA LEU A 105 8.59 -10.81 -8.75
C LEU A 105 9.19 -10.23 -10.02
N LEU A 106 8.88 -8.98 -10.37
CA LEU A 106 9.48 -8.28 -11.51
C LEU A 106 11.00 -8.21 -11.39
N TYR A 107 11.52 -7.92 -10.20
CA TYR A 107 12.97 -7.87 -9.97
C TYR A 107 13.66 -9.23 -10.16
N ILE A 108 13.02 -10.33 -9.75
CA ILE A 108 13.55 -11.69 -9.95
C ILE A 108 13.47 -12.09 -11.42
N SER A 109 12.37 -11.76 -12.10
CA SER A 109 12.14 -12.09 -13.51
C SER A 109 13.02 -11.28 -14.46
N PHE A 110 13.47 -10.09 -14.06
CA PHE A 110 14.36 -9.22 -14.82
C PHE A 110 15.67 -8.98 -14.06
N PRO A 111 16.63 -9.91 -14.10
CA PRO A 111 17.94 -9.70 -13.48
C PRO A 111 18.62 -8.47 -14.11
N ALA A 112 19.21 -7.64 -13.24
CA ALA A 112 19.87 -6.37 -13.58
C ALA A 112 20.99 -6.47 -14.64
N GLU A 113 21.45 -7.69 -14.97
CA GLU A 113 22.39 -7.95 -16.06
C GLU A 113 21.84 -7.55 -17.44
N LYS A 114 20.53 -7.49 -17.62
CA LYS A 114 19.89 -7.01 -18.87
C LYS A 114 19.79 -5.49 -18.98
N PHE A 115 20.15 -4.74 -17.94
CA PHE A 115 20.11 -3.27 -17.89
C PHE A 115 21.50 -2.63 -17.90
N LYS A 116 22.55 -3.37 -18.26
CA LYS A 116 23.82 -2.77 -18.69
C LYS A 116 23.61 -2.23 -20.11
N ALA A 117 23.30 -0.93 -20.21
CA ALA A 117 23.56 -0.15 -21.41
C ALA A 117 25.07 0.06 -21.59
#